data_AF-A0A094RV44-F1
#
_entry.id   AF-A0A094RV44-F1
#
_cell.length_a   1.000
_cell.length_b   1.000
_cell.length_c   1.000
_cell.angle_alpha   90.00
_cell.angle_beta   90.00
_cell.angle_gamma   90.00
#
_symmetry.space_group_name_H-M   'P 1'
#
loop_
_entity.id
_entity.type
_entity.pdbx_description
1 polymer ?
#
loop_
_entity_poly.entity_id
_entity_poly.type
_entity_poly.pdbx_seq_one_letter_code
_entity_poly.pdbx_strand_id
1 'polypeptide(L)'
;MTPIIKRVLVGIVGGLITLIGVVALVAPGPGWLIIFTGLGILASEFVWAARVLTSAKGVASRAVDAAKIQKKHQLLIFAGICLLSLIFLVIWYEYLR
;
A
#
# COMPACT_ATOMS: atom_id res chain seq x y z
N MET A 1 22.12 -17.77 2.97
CA MET A 1 21.13 -17.61 4.07
C MET A 1 20.22 -18.81 4.05
N THR A 2 20.03 -19.51 5.17
CA THR A 2 19.20 -20.72 5.21
C THR A 2 17.75 -20.39 4.83
N PRO A 3 17.08 -21.25 4.05
CA PRO A 3 15.73 -20.97 3.50
C PRO A 3 14.69 -20.72 4.59
N ILE A 4 14.91 -21.29 5.78
CA ILE A 4 14.08 -21.11 6.97
C ILE A 4 14.20 -19.68 7.52
N ILE A 5 15.40 -19.11 7.61
CA ILE A 5 15.62 -17.75 8.12
C ILE A 5 14.90 -16.73 7.23
N LYS A 6 14.97 -16.91 5.90
CA LYS A 6 14.29 -16.03 4.94
C LYS A 6 12.77 -16.00 5.14
N ARG A 7 12.13 -17.17 5.28
CA ARG A 7 10.69 -17.29 5.54
C ARG A 7 10.26 -16.60 6.83
N VAL A 8 11.03 -16.78 7.90
CA VAL A 8 10.73 -16.16 9.20
C VAL A 8 10.86 -14.64 9.10
N LEU A 9 11.94 -14.15 8.49
CA LEU A 9 12.21 -12.72 8.35
C LEU A 9 11.16 -12.04 7.48
N VAL A 10 10.76 -12.64 6.36
CA VAL A 10 9.67 -12.15 5.50
C VAL A 10 8.32 -12.18 6.22
N GLY A 11 8.04 -13.24 6.99
CA GLY A 11 6.82 -13.35 7.78
C GLY A 11 6.70 -12.28 8.86
N ILE A 12 7.79 -12.00 9.58
CA ILE A 12 7.84 -10.94 10.60
C ILE A 12 7.71 -9.56 9.95
N VAL A 13 8.53 -9.28 8.93
CA VAL A 13 8.57 -7.95 8.29
C VAL A 13 7.24 -7.62 7.64
N GLY A 14 6.73 -8.49 6.77
CA GLY A 14 5.45 -8.18 6.12
C GLY A 14 4.27 -8.28 7.11
N GLY A 15 4.37 -9.08 8.17
CA GLY A 15 3.33 -9.18 9.20
C GLY A 15 3.21 -7.89 10.00
N LEU A 16 4.35 -7.31 10.40
CA LEU A 16 4.42 -5.99 11.02
C LEU A 16 3.85 -4.91 10.10
N ILE A 17 4.24 -4.91 8.83
CA ILE A 17 3.74 -3.91 7.85
C ILE A 17 2.23 -4.03 7.66
N THR A 18 1.70 -5.25 7.56
CA THR A 18 0.25 -5.48 7.48
C THR A 18 -0.47 -4.99 8.74
N LEU A 19 0.07 -5.27 9.93
CA LEU A 19 -0.47 -4.79 11.21
C LEU A 19 -0.49 -3.25 11.28
N ILE A 20 0.60 -2.60 10.89
CA ILE A 20 0.68 -1.14 10.80
C ILE A 20 -0.38 -0.62 9.84
N GLY A 21 -0.58 -1.28 8.69
CA GLY A 21 -1.63 -0.91 7.73
C GLY A 21 -3.05 -1.04 8.30
N VAL A 22 -3.30 -2.04 9.14
CA VAL A 22 -4.59 -2.21 9.85
C VAL A 22 -4.80 -1.07 10.86
N VAL A 23 -3.78 -0.69 11.62
CA VAL A 23 -3.86 0.46 12.53
C VAL A 23 -4.06 1.76 11.75
N ALA A 24 -3.38 1.91 10.61
CA ALA A 24 -3.53 3.05 9.73
C ALA A 24 -4.92 3.12 9.06
N LEU A 25 -5.75 2.08 9.15
CA LEU A 25 -7.14 2.12 8.71
C LEU A 25 -8.03 2.96 9.63
N VAL A 26 -7.63 3.13 10.90
CA VAL A 26 -8.34 3.96 11.89
C VAL A 26 -8.11 5.45 11.61
N ALA A 27 -6.93 5.81 11.14
CA ALA A 27 -6.67 7.17 10.66
C ALA A 27 -7.39 7.37 9.31
N PRO A 28 -8.04 8.53 9.07
CA PRO A 28 -8.66 8.84 7.78
C PRO A 28 -7.55 9.06 6.72
N GLY A 29 -6.99 7.96 6.23
CA GLY A 29 -5.90 7.91 5.26
C GLY A 29 -5.87 6.56 4.55
N PRO A 30 -5.07 6.40 3.48
CA PRO A 30 -5.10 5.21 2.67
C PRO A 30 -4.34 4.01 3.30
N GLY A 31 -4.76 3.57 4.50
CA GLY A 31 -4.18 2.43 5.22
C GLY A 31 -4.21 1.11 4.44
N TRP A 32 -5.23 0.91 3.61
CA TRP A 32 -5.33 -0.16 2.62
C TRP A 32 -4.08 -0.32 1.74
N LEU A 33 -3.42 0.77 1.29
CA LEU A 33 -2.18 0.68 0.50
C LEU A 33 -1.04 0.01 1.29
N ILE A 34 -0.94 0.32 2.59
CA ILE A 34 0.06 -0.26 3.48
C ILE A 34 -0.23 -1.75 3.71
N ILE A 35 -1.50 -2.11 3.87
CA ILE A 35 -1.94 -3.51 3.97
C ILE A 35 -1.58 -4.30 2.70
N PHE A 36 -1.86 -3.75 1.51
CA PHE A 36 -1.48 -4.37 0.23
C PHE A 36 0.04 -4.54 0.09
N THR A 37 0.81 -3.58 0.60
CA THR A 37 2.28 -3.64 0.59
C THR A 37 2.79 -4.76 1.50
N GLY A 38 2.28 -4.84 2.74
CA GLY A 38 2.65 -5.90 3.69
C GLY A 38 2.25 -7.30 3.21
N LEU A 39 1.03 -7.44 2.66
CA LEU A 39 0.56 -8.68 2.04
C LEU A 39 1.39 -9.06 0.80
N GLY A 40 1.86 -8.08 0.03
CA GLY A 40 2.75 -8.30 -1.11
C GLY A 40 4.10 -8.89 -0.68
N ILE A 41 4.63 -8.43 0.45
CA ILE A 41 5.86 -8.98 1.03
C ILE A 41 5.62 -10.41 1.52
N LEU A 42 4.53 -10.67 2.25
CA LEU A 42 4.17 -12.03 2.69
C LEU A 42 3.94 -12.98 1.50
N ALA A 43 3.34 -12.50 0.42
CA ALA A 43 3.05 -13.29 -0.78
C ALA A 43 4.31 -13.86 -1.45
N SER A 44 5.48 -13.27 -1.21
CA SER A 44 6.75 -13.76 -1.77
C SER A 44 7.20 -15.12 -1.22
N GLU A 45 6.77 -15.46 0.00
CA GLU A 45 7.17 -16.71 0.69
C GLU A 45 5.95 -17.57 1.09
N PHE A 46 4.76 -16.97 1.17
CA PHE A 46 3.54 -17.60 1.64
C PHE A 46 2.42 -17.55 0.60
N VAL A 47 2.03 -18.72 0.09
CA VAL A 47 0.95 -18.88 -0.91
C VAL A 47 -0.41 -18.38 -0.39
N TRP A 48 -0.67 -18.50 0.92
CA TRP A 48 -1.92 -18.02 1.52
C TRP A 48 -2.06 -16.50 1.40
N ALA A 49 -0.98 -15.74 1.58
CA ALA A 49 -0.99 -14.29 1.48
C ALA A 49 -1.20 -13.81 0.03
N ALA A 50 -0.65 -14.55 -0.94
CA ALA A 50 -0.91 -14.31 -2.36
C ALA A 50 -2.41 -14.46 -2.70
N ARG A 51 -3.09 -15.46 -2.12
CA ARG A 51 -4.54 -15.64 -2.29
C ARG A 51 -5.33 -14.46 -1.72
N VAL A 52 -5.02 -14.04 -0.49
CA VAL A 52 -5.66 -12.88 0.16
C VAL A 52 -5.47 -11.61 -0.67
N LEU A 53 -4.24 -11.37 -1.17
CA LEU A 53 -3.93 -10.23 -2.02
C LEU A 53 -4.76 -10.24 -3.32
N THR A 54 -4.94 -11.42 -3.93
CA THR A 54 -5.71 -11.57 -5.17
C THR A 54 -7.19 -11.29 -4.95
N SER A 55 -7.77 -11.78 -3.84
CA SER A 55 -9.15 -11.48 -3.46
C SER A 55 -9.34 -9.98 -3.17
N ALA A 56 -8.41 -9.37 -2.43
CA ALA A 56 -8.45 -7.94 -2.13
C ALA A 56 -8.32 -7.07 -3.39
N LYS A 57 -7.46 -7.46 -4.35
CA LYS A 57 -7.38 -6.82 -5.67
C LYS A 57 -8.67 -6.96 -6.46
N GLY A 58 -9.37 -8.09 -6.37
CA GLY A 58 -10.67 -8.30 -7.01
C GLY A 58 -11.74 -7.33 -6.51
N VAL A 59 -11.78 -7.09 -5.19
CA VAL A 59 -12.68 -6.09 -4.58
C VAL A 59 -12.28 -4.67 -4.98
N ALA A 60 -10.98 -4.36 -4.93
CA ALA A 60 -10.46 -3.05 -5.35
C ALA A 60 -10.74 -2.76 -6.84
N SER A 61 -10.55 -3.74 -7.73
CA SER A 61 -10.87 -3.59 -9.16
C SER A 61 -12.36 -3.34 -9.35
N ARG A 62 -13.24 -4.07 -8.66
CA ARG A 62 -14.69 -3.82 -8.73
C ARG A 62 -15.07 -2.43 -8.22
N ALA A 63 -14.41 -1.95 -7.17
CA ALA A 63 -14.61 -0.59 -6.68
C ALA A 63 -14.08 0.47 -7.67
N VAL A 64 -12.94 0.23 -8.32
CA VAL A 64 -12.37 1.09 -9.36
C VAL A 64 -13.21 1.08 -10.64
N ASP A 65 -13.75 -0.07 -11.02
CA ASP A 65 -14.63 -0.24 -12.18
C ASP A 65 -16.02 0.36 -11.91
N ALA A 66 -16.53 0.26 -10.67
CA ALA A 66 -17.74 0.99 -10.25
C ALA A 66 -17.47 2.51 -10.18
N ALA A 67 -16.27 2.90 -9.80
CA ALA A 67 -15.80 4.28 -9.80
C ALA A 67 -15.13 4.68 -11.12
N LYS A 68 -15.42 4.00 -12.25
CA LYS A 68 -14.76 4.22 -13.55
C LYS A 68 -14.91 5.68 -13.99
N ILE A 69 -13.91 6.49 -13.63
CA ILE A 69 -13.82 7.88 -14.02
C ILE A 69 -13.30 7.94 -15.47
N GLN A 70 -14.05 8.64 -16.31
CA GLN A 70 -13.73 8.95 -17.71
C GLN A 70 -12.25 9.40 -17.85
N LYS A 71 -11.52 8.89 -18.86
CA LYS A 71 -10.06 9.08 -19.11
C LYS A 71 -9.53 10.52 -18.99
N LYS A 72 -10.40 11.54 -19.04
CA LYS A 72 -10.05 12.96 -18.85
C LYS A 72 -9.53 13.31 -17.44
N HIS A 73 -9.91 12.57 -16.40
CA HIS A 73 -9.52 12.89 -15.02
C HIS A 73 -8.16 12.32 -14.59
N GLN A 74 -7.53 11.48 -15.42
CA GLN A 74 -6.20 10.94 -15.14
C GLN A 74 -5.12 12.05 -15.07
N LEU A 75 -5.30 13.13 -15.83
CA LEU A 75 -4.48 14.35 -15.77
C LEU A 75 -4.67 15.13 -14.46
N LEU A 76 -5.89 15.18 -13.91
CA LEU A 76 -6.17 15.86 -12.64
C LEU A 76 -5.55 15.12 -11.45
N ILE A 77 -5.55 13.79 -11.46
CA ILE A 77 -4.92 12.97 -10.42
C ILE A 77 -3.40 13.16 -10.44
N PHE A 78 -2.77 13.20 -11.63
CA PHE A 78 -1.33 13.46 -11.75
C PHE A 78 -0.94 14.86 -11.27
N ALA A 79 -1.76 15.88 -11.58
CA ALA A 79 -1.55 17.24 -11.10
C ALA A 79 -1.64 17.33 -9.57
N GLY A 80 -2.61 16.65 -8.96
CA GLY A 80 -2.75 16.58 -7.51
C GLY A 80 -1.57 15.89 -6.81
N ILE A 81 -1.06 14.79 -7.39
CA ILE A 81 0.12 14.08 -6.87
C ILE A 81 1.38 14.95 -6.95
N CYS A 82 1.54 15.72 -8.04
CA CYS A 82 2.67 16.63 -8.21
C CYS A 82 2.68 17.74 -7.15
N LEU A 83 1.51 18.30 -6.83
CA LEU A 83 1.35 19.31 -5.77
C LEU A 83 1.57 18.73 -4.37
N LEU A 84 1.02 17.54 -4.09
CA LEU A 84 1.24 16.84 -2.82
C LEU A 84 2.72 16.52 -2.59
N SER A 85 3.45 16.14 -3.64
CA SER A 85 4.90 15.90 -3.60
C SER A 85 5.66 17.16 -3.21
N LEU A 86 5.31 18.32 -3.80
CA LEU A 86 5.93 19.61 -3.45
C LEU A 86 5.67 20.00 -2.00
N ILE A 87 4.44 19.86 -1.52
CA ILE A 87 4.07 20.21 -0.13
C ILE A 87 4.83 19.33 0.87
N PHE A 88 4.97 18.03 0.59
CA PHE A 88 5.73 17.11 1.44
C PHE A 88 7.22 17.49 1.51
N LEU A 89 7.81 17.88 0.38
CA LEU A 89 9.20 18.33 0.28
C LEU A 89 9.46 19.61 1.08
N VAL A 90 8.52 20.56 1.05
CA VAL A 90 8.59 21.80 1.82
C VAL A 90 8.53 21.53 3.33
N ILE A 91 7.58 20.69 3.78
CA ILE A 91 7.45 20.33 5.19
C ILE A 91 8.73 19.63 5.69
N TRP A 92 9.30 18.75 4.87
CA TRP A 92 10.56 18.07 5.20
C TRP A 92 11.73 19.06 5.34
N TYR A 93 11.77 20.07 4.48
CA TYR A 93 12.83 21.08 4.49
C TYR A 93 12.74 22.01 5.71
N GLU A 94 11.53 22.39 6.11
CA GLU A 94 11.28 23.20 7.31
C GLU A 94 11.55 22.42 8.61
N TYR A 95 11.35 21.10 8.63
CA TYR A 95 11.62 20.27 9.80
C TYR A 95 13.11 19.96 10.00
N LEU A 96 13.92 20.04 8.94
CA LEU A 96 15.36 19.73 8.97
C LEU A 96 16.24 20.98 9.18
N ARG A 97 15.64 22.16 9.33
CA ARG A 97 16.30 23.44 9.57
C ARG A 97 16.24 23.84 11.04
#